data_AF-A0A1G9XXT1-F1
#
_entry.id   AF-A0A1G9XXT1-F1
#
_cell.length_a   1.000
_cell.length_b   1.000
_cell.length_c   1.000
_cell.angle_alpha   90.00
_cell.angle_beta   90.00
_cell.angle_gamma   90.00
#
_symmetry.space_group_name_H-M   'P 1'
#
loop_
_entity.id
_entity.type
_entity.pdbx_description
1 polymer ?
#
loop_
_entity_poly.entity_id
_entity_poly.type
_entity_poly.pdbx_seq_one_letter_code
_entity_poly.pdbx_strand_id
1 'polypeptide(L)'
;MLKMFTTQLTGLFKRIAEKEEFSFEDGARLLAQGQTIYLLGFKEMKAVEFEALEGAEPLRGAHVLTNADDLTSADRVLLFSRNADDVEAIEWAMRLQEKGVPFVAVSTVVPDGKLADLADVHLNLQLTKGLLPDDFGNRYGYPASMAALFIYYGLKFTIDEIFAEYE
;
A
#
# COMPACT_ATOMS: atom_id res chain seq x y z
N MET A 1 23.88 8.59 -13.39
CA MET A 1 22.41 8.53 -13.22
C MET A 1 22.00 7.50 -12.18
N LEU A 2 22.29 6.20 -12.35
CA LEU A 2 21.90 5.14 -11.41
C LEU A 2 22.31 5.42 -9.95
N LYS A 3 23.57 5.81 -9.69
CA LYS A 3 24.02 6.19 -8.33
C LYS A 3 23.11 7.25 -7.68
N MET A 4 22.73 8.27 -8.44
CA MET A 4 21.88 9.37 -7.95
C MET A 4 20.46 8.86 -7.68
N PHE A 5 19.90 8.05 -8.59
CA PHE A 5 18.59 7.44 -8.39
C PHE A 5 18.55 6.54 -7.16
N THR A 6 19.55 5.68 -6.99
CA THR A 6 19.69 4.83 -5.80
C THR A 6 19.74 5.67 -4.52
N THR A 7 20.55 6.73 -4.47
CA THR A 7 20.59 7.61 -3.29
C THR A 7 19.24 8.24 -2.97
N GLN A 8 18.52 8.74 -3.98
CA GLN A 8 17.19 9.33 -3.77
C GLN A 8 16.15 8.29 -3.36
N LEU A 9 16.19 7.10 -3.97
CA LEU A 9 15.28 5.99 -3.66
C LEU A 9 15.50 5.48 -2.23
N THR A 10 16.75 5.32 -1.79
CA THR A 10 17.06 5.00 -0.39
C THR A 10 16.55 6.09 0.55
N GLY A 11 16.67 7.37 0.17
CA GLY A 11 16.11 8.49 0.93
C GLY A 11 14.58 8.47 1.02
N LEU A 12 13.90 7.98 -0.03
CA LEU A 12 12.45 7.74 -0.01
C LEU A 12 12.08 6.63 0.98
N PHE A 13 12.73 5.47 0.89
CA PHE A 13 12.45 4.33 1.76
C PHE A 13 12.70 4.64 3.24
N LYS A 14 13.80 5.34 3.57
CA LYS A 14 14.05 5.80 4.95
C LYS A 14 12.93 6.68 5.47
N ARG A 15 12.47 7.63 4.65
CA ARG A 15 11.39 8.54 5.01
C ARG A 15 10.07 7.82 5.23
N ILE A 16 9.75 6.83 4.40
CA ILE A 16 8.57 5.97 4.59
C ILE A 16 8.71 5.21 5.92
N ALA A 17 9.83 4.53 6.15
CA ALA A 17 10.05 3.77 7.37
C ALA A 17 9.96 4.63 8.64
N GLU A 18 10.55 5.83 8.63
CA GLU A 18 10.53 6.74 9.79
C GLU A 18 9.15 7.37 10.04
N LYS A 19 8.39 7.70 9.00
CA LYS A 19 7.12 8.44 9.16
C LYS A 19 5.92 7.53 9.33
N GLU A 20 5.98 6.35 8.76
CA GLU A 20 4.87 5.40 8.75
C GLU A 20 5.09 4.26 9.76
N GLU A 21 6.07 4.36 10.67
CA GLU A 21 6.44 3.33 11.67
C GLU A 21 5.21 2.77 12.42
N PHE A 22 4.39 3.67 12.98
CA PHE A 22 3.16 3.26 13.67
C PHE A 22 2.11 2.69 12.71
N SER A 23 1.97 3.27 11.52
CA SER A 23 1.01 2.80 10.51
C SER A 23 1.37 1.42 9.96
N PHE A 24 2.66 1.05 9.92
CA PHE A 24 3.09 -0.31 9.58
C PHE A 24 2.58 -1.32 10.58
N GLU A 25 2.79 -1.06 11.86
CA GLU A 25 2.34 -1.92 12.96
C GLU A 25 0.81 -2.04 13.00
N ASP A 26 0.12 -0.89 12.98
CA ASP A 26 -1.34 -0.83 13.03
C ASP A 26 -1.97 -1.49 11.80
N GLY A 27 -1.40 -1.23 10.61
CA GLY A 27 -1.86 -1.80 9.35
C GLY A 27 -1.67 -3.32 9.30
N ALA A 28 -0.50 -3.81 9.69
CA ALA A 28 -0.22 -5.23 9.75
C ALA A 28 -1.15 -5.94 10.76
N ARG A 29 -1.34 -5.35 11.93
CA ARG A 29 -2.25 -5.87 12.96
C ARG A 29 -3.69 -5.92 12.48
N LEU A 30 -4.16 -4.89 11.78
CA LEU A 30 -5.50 -4.88 11.19
C LEU A 30 -5.66 -5.99 10.15
N LEU A 31 -4.69 -6.16 9.25
CA LEU A 31 -4.70 -7.16 8.19
C LEU A 31 -4.65 -8.59 8.75
N ALA A 32 -3.81 -8.84 9.75
CA ALA A 32 -3.65 -10.14 10.39
C ALA A 32 -4.90 -10.62 11.14
N GLN A 33 -5.82 -9.72 11.49
CA GLN A 33 -7.12 -10.08 12.09
C GLN A 33 -8.13 -10.63 11.06
N GLY A 34 -7.86 -10.47 9.76
CA GLY A 34 -8.73 -10.97 8.71
C GLY A 34 -8.62 -12.47 8.52
N GLN A 35 -9.75 -13.12 8.20
CA GLN A 35 -9.71 -14.52 7.74
C GLN A 35 -9.04 -14.64 6.37
N THR A 36 -9.22 -13.62 5.52
CA THR A 36 -8.60 -13.50 4.20
C THR A 36 -8.12 -12.07 3.99
N ILE A 37 -6.93 -11.92 3.41
CA ILE A 37 -6.37 -10.63 3.04
C ILE A 37 -6.52 -10.46 1.53
N TYR A 38 -7.39 -9.56 1.12
CA TYR A 38 -7.60 -9.25 -0.29
C TYR A 38 -6.73 -8.07 -0.73
N LEU A 39 -5.98 -8.23 -1.82
CA LEU A 39 -5.19 -7.15 -2.42
C LEU A 39 -5.96 -6.48 -3.55
N LEU A 40 -5.87 -5.15 -3.60
CA LEU A 40 -6.41 -4.33 -4.68
C LEU A 40 -5.45 -3.21 -5.06
N GLY A 41 -4.68 -3.40 -6.13
CA GLY A 41 -3.81 -2.42 -6.74
C GLY A 41 -4.43 -1.78 -7.99
N PHE A 42 -4.35 -0.45 -8.08
CA PHE A 42 -4.75 0.30 -9.27
C PHE A 42 -3.55 0.61 -10.17
N LYS A 43 -3.72 0.46 -11.49
CA LYS A 43 -2.71 0.75 -12.52
C LYS A 43 -1.37 0.05 -12.22
N GLU A 44 -0.27 0.78 -12.09
CA GLU A 44 1.05 0.20 -11.82
C GLU A 44 1.16 -0.49 -10.44
N MET A 45 0.21 -0.25 -9.53
CA MET A 45 0.17 -0.91 -8.22
C MET A 45 -0.24 -2.38 -8.32
N LYS A 46 -0.72 -2.84 -9.49
CA LYS A 46 -0.87 -4.27 -9.79
C LYS A 46 0.43 -5.06 -9.60
N ALA A 47 1.60 -4.41 -9.65
CA ALA A 47 2.87 -5.02 -9.30
C ALA A 47 2.87 -5.64 -7.89
N VAL A 48 2.16 -5.02 -6.93
CA VAL A 48 2.08 -5.55 -5.56
C VAL A 48 1.18 -6.78 -5.47
N GLU A 49 0.11 -6.86 -6.28
CA GLU A 49 -0.71 -8.08 -6.37
C GLU A 49 0.14 -9.25 -6.87
N PHE A 50 0.92 -9.05 -7.95
CA PHE A 50 1.80 -10.10 -8.46
C PHE A 50 2.84 -10.52 -7.43
N GLU A 51 3.50 -9.59 -6.74
CA GLU A 51 4.47 -9.96 -5.70
C GLU A 51 3.80 -10.74 -4.56
N ALA A 52 2.62 -10.31 -4.11
CA ALA A 52 1.96 -10.92 -2.97
C ALA A 52 1.39 -12.32 -3.24
N LEU A 53 1.01 -12.62 -4.49
CA LEU A 53 0.42 -13.92 -4.84
C LEU A 53 1.39 -14.86 -5.57
N GLU A 54 2.27 -14.31 -6.41
CA GLU A 54 3.13 -15.07 -7.32
C GLU A 54 4.63 -14.86 -7.03
N GLY A 55 4.97 -14.00 -6.07
CA GLY A 55 6.35 -13.76 -5.65
C GLY A 55 7.01 -15.02 -5.06
N ALA A 56 8.32 -14.93 -4.85
CA ALA A 56 9.09 -16.05 -4.29
C ALA A 56 8.64 -16.42 -2.86
N GLU A 57 8.06 -15.46 -2.14
CA GLU A 57 7.53 -15.60 -0.79
C GLU A 57 6.11 -15.00 -0.75
N PRO A 58 5.08 -15.70 -1.23
CA PRO A 58 3.72 -15.17 -1.26
C PRO A 58 3.20 -14.84 0.15
N LEU A 59 2.34 -13.83 0.26
CA LEU A 59 1.68 -13.50 1.51
C LEU A 59 0.65 -14.58 1.86
N ARG A 60 0.72 -15.11 3.09
CA ARG A 60 -0.21 -16.13 3.57
C ARG A 60 -1.65 -15.59 3.58
N GLY A 61 -2.56 -16.33 2.95
CA GLY A 61 -3.98 -15.95 2.90
C GLY A 61 -4.29 -14.78 1.96
N ALA A 62 -3.37 -14.44 1.06
CA ALA A 62 -3.56 -13.38 0.07
C ALA A 62 -4.42 -13.83 -1.12
N HIS A 63 -5.40 -13.00 -1.48
CA HIS A 63 -6.22 -13.17 -2.69
C HIS A 63 -6.35 -11.84 -3.44
N VAL A 64 -6.53 -11.86 -4.76
CA VAL A 64 -6.85 -10.63 -5.51
C VAL A 64 -8.33 -10.31 -5.33
N LEU A 65 -8.63 -9.07 -4.98
CA LEU A 65 -10.01 -8.59 -4.95
C LEU A 65 -10.50 -8.31 -6.37
N THR A 66 -11.46 -9.12 -6.84
CA THR A 66 -12.09 -8.92 -8.14
C THR A 66 -13.52 -8.39 -8.03
N ASN A 67 -14.20 -8.67 -6.90
CA ASN A 67 -15.55 -8.21 -6.63
C ASN A 67 -15.72 -7.88 -5.14
N ALA A 68 -16.28 -6.70 -4.83
CA ALA A 68 -16.60 -6.31 -3.45
C ALA A 68 -17.80 -7.06 -2.89
N ASP A 69 -18.67 -7.60 -3.75
CA ASP A 69 -19.98 -8.14 -3.32
C ASP A 69 -19.84 -9.34 -2.40
N ASP A 70 -18.80 -10.14 -2.59
CA ASP A 70 -18.55 -11.36 -1.81
C ASP A 70 -17.83 -11.10 -0.47
N LEU A 71 -17.38 -9.86 -0.24
CA LEU A 71 -16.69 -9.51 1.00
C LEU A 71 -17.63 -9.45 2.21
N THR A 72 -17.09 -9.89 3.33
CA THR A 72 -17.70 -9.87 4.65
C THR A 72 -16.84 -9.07 5.64
N SER A 73 -17.40 -8.74 6.80
CA SER A 73 -16.64 -8.06 7.86
C SER A 73 -15.51 -8.90 8.47
N ALA A 74 -15.44 -10.19 8.16
CA ALA A 74 -14.35 -11.07 8.56
C ALA A 74 -13.11 -10.92 7.65
N ASP A 75 -13.25 -10.28 6.49
CA ASP A 75 -12.19 -10.08 5.52
C ASP A 75 -11.44 -8.77 5.78
N ARG A 76 -10.22 -8.66 5.24
CA ARG A 76 -9.44 -7.42 5.25
C ARG A 76 -8.98 -7.10 3.84
N VAL A 77 -8.93 -5.82 3.51
CA VAL A 77 -8.44 -5.37 2.21
C VAL A 77 -7.16 -4.56 2.38
N LEU A 78 -6.19 -4.82 1.52
CA LEU A 78 -4.99 -4.02 1.35
C LEU A 78 -5.04 -3.37 -0.04
N LEU A 79 -5.34 -2.07 -0.06
CA LEU A 79 -5.61 -1.29 -1.26
C LEU A 79 -4.40 -0.39 -1.59
N PHE A 80 -3.93 -0.44 -2.82
CA PHE A 80 -2.84 0.39 -3.32
C PHE A 80 -3.26 1.27 -4.49
N SER A 81 -3.08 2.58 -4.36
CA SER A 81 -3.21 3.54 -5.46
C SER A 81 -1.99 4.46 -5.50
N ARG A 82 -1.79 5.15 -6.63
CA ARG A 82 -0.67 6.11 -6.75
C ARG A 82 -0.84 7.27 -5.77
N ASN A 83 -2.03 7.86 -5.75
CA ASN A 83 -2.37 9.06 -5.00
C ASN A 83 -3.72 8.87 -4.30
N ALA A 84 -3.90 9.59 -3.20
CA ALA A 84 -5.11 9.53 -2.39
C ALA A 84 -6.36 10.16 -3.06
N ASP A 85 -6.21 10.73 -4.25
CA ASP A 85 -7.28 11.29 -5.10
C ASP A 85 -7.67 10.39 -6.29
N ASP A 86 -7.13 9.17 -6.38
CA ASP A 86 -7.52 8.23 -7.44
C ASP A 86 -9.00 7.84 -7.30
N VAL A 87 -9.79 8.20 -8.31
CA VAL A 87 -11.26 8.09 -8.29
C VAL A 87 -11.71 6.64 -8.13
N GLU A 88 -11.08 5.71 -8.84
CA GLU A 88 -11.45 4.29 -8.76
C GLU A 88 -11.13 3.73 -7.36
N ALA A 89 -9.98 4.11 -6.81
CA ALA A 89 -9.59 3.74 -5.45
C ALA A 89 -10.57 4.26 -4.39
N ILE A 90 -11.04 5.51 -4.53
CA ILE A 90 -12.01 6.12 -3.63
C ILE A 90 -13.37 5.41 -3.72
N GLU A 91 -13.84 5.08 -4.94
CA GLU A 91 -15.10 4.36 -5.13
C GLU A 91 -15.06 2.98 -4.45
N TRP A 92 -13.95 2.26 -4.54
CA TRP A 92 -13.76 1.00 -3.83
C TRP A 92 -13.72 1.20 -2.31
N ALA A 93 -12.97 2.18 -1.83
CA ALA A 93 -12.89 2.51 -0.40
C ALA A 93 -14.28 2.81 0.21
N MET A 94 -15.11 3.58 -0.51
CA MET A 94 -16.49 3.86 -0.09
C MET A 94 -17.33 2.58 0.02
N ARG A 95 -17.22 1.67 -0.96
CA ARG A 95 -17.95 0.38 -0.92
C ARG A 95 -17.50 -0.50 0.24
N LEU A 96 -16.21 -0.51 0.56
CA LEU A 96 -15.66 -1.26 1.70
C LEU A 96 -16.21 -0.69 3.02
N GLN A 97 -16.24 0.64 3.15
CA GLN A 97 -16.80 1.32 4.31
C GLN A 97 -18.30 1.03 4.47
N GLU A 98 -19.08 1.12 3.38
CA GLU A 98 -20.52 0.81 3.37
C GLU A 98 -20.81 -0.64 3.81
N LYS A 99 -19.92 -1.58 3.46
CA LYS A 99 -20.02 -2.99 3.86
C LYS A 99 -19.45 -3.28 5.25
N GLY A 100 -18.80 -2.30 5.90
CA GLY A 100 -18.11 -2.49 7.17
C GLY A 100 -16.94 -3.48 7.07
N VAL A 101 -16.23 -3.48 5.93
CA VAL A 101 -15.01 -4.28 5.71
C VAL A 101 -13.81 -3.41 6.02
N PRO A 102 -13.05 -3.70 7.11
CA PRO A 102 -11.90 -2.89 7.45
C PRO A 102 -10.78 -3.05 6.42
N PHE A 103 -10.08 -1.95 6.12
CA PHE A 103 -9.04 -1.94 5.10
C PHE A 103 -7.88 -1.00 5.40
N VAL A 104 -6.72 -1.39 4.87
CA VAL A 104 -5.52 -0.58 4.83
C VAL A 104 -5.39 0.01 3.43
N ALA A 105 -5.15 1.32 3.33
CA ALA A 105 -4.86 1.97 2.06
C ALA A 105 -3.43 2.50 2.00
N VAL A 106 -2.80 2.35 0.84
CA VAL A 106 -1.45 2.83 0.57
C VAL A 106 -1.48 3.75 -0.65
N SER A 107 -1.13 5.01 -0.46
CA SER A 107 -1.09 6.00 -1.54
C SER A 107 -0.31 7.26 -1.15
N THR A 108 0.05 8.09 -2.13
CA THR A 108 0.62 9.40 -1.84
C THR A 108 -0.49 10.35 -1.40
N VAL A 109 -0.36 10.94 -0.20
CA VAL A 109 -1.29 12.00 0.23
C VAL A 109 -1.11 13.25 -0.64
N VAL A 110 -2.21 13.76 -1.16
CA VAL A 110 -2.29 14.96 -1.99
C VAL A 110 -3.42 15.86 -1.46
N PRO A 111 -3.39 17.17 -1.76
CA PRO A 111 -4.52 18.05 -1.44
C PRO A 111 -5.83 17.50 -2.00
N ASP A 112 -6.90 17.56 -1.21
CA ASP A 112 -8.24 17.07 -1.55
C ASP A 112 -8.39 15.55 -1.78
N GLY A 113 -7.31 14.77 -1.57
CA GLY A 113 -7.36 13.31 -1.60
C GLY A 113 -8.15 12.75 -0.42
N LYS A 114 -9.12 11.88 -0.69
CA LYS A 114 -10.05 11.33 0.33
C LYS A 114 -9.69 9.92 0.79
N LEU A 115 -8.88 9.21 0.03
CA LEU A 115 -8.60 7.80 0.31
C LEU A 115 -7.99 7.58 1.70
N ALA A 116 -7.13 8.51 2.16
CA ALA A 116 -6.53 8.43 3.48
C ALA A 116 -7.55 8.58 4.61
N ASP A 117 -8.58 9.41 4.42
CA ASP A 117 -9.64 9.64 5.42
C ASP A 117 -10.68 8.49 5.47
N LEU A 118 -10.79 7.73 4.37
CA LEU A 118 -11.73 6.60 4.28
C LEU A 118 -11.16 5.31 4.89
N ALA A 119 -9.84 5.16 4.91
CA ALA A 119 -9.17 3.95 5.36
C ALA A 119 -9.11 3.84 6.89
N ASP A 120 -9.19 2.63 7.41
CA ASP A 120 -8.98 2.38 8.85
C ASP A 120 -7.52 2.63 9.24
N VAL A 121 -6.59 2.28 8.34
CA VAL A 121 -5.17 2.63 8.42
C VAL A 121 -4.69 3.10 7.05
N HIS A 122 -3.98 4.22 7.01
CA HIS A 122 -3.35 4.71 5.77
C HIS A 122 -1.82 4.72 5.92
N LEU A 123 -1.12 4.25 4.88
CA LEU A 123 0.33 4.41 4.76
C LEU A 123 0.63 5.32 3.57
N ASN A 124 1.35 6.40 3.84
CA ASN A 124 1.72 7.37 2.83
C ASN A 124 2.98 6.94 2.08
N LEU A 125 2.91 6.91 0.74
CA LEU A 125 4.08 6.64 -0.11
C LEU A 125 5.18 7.71 0.01
N GLN A 126 4.86 8.90 0.53
CA GLN A 126 5.76 10.05 0.67
C GLN A 126 6.41 10.51 -0.65
N LEU A 127 5.82 10.13 -1.80
CA LEU A 127 6.36 10.35 -3.14
C LEU A 127 5.52 11.38 -3.91
N THR A 128 5.77 12.67 -3.71
CA THR A 128 4.96 13.73 -4.36
C THR A 128 5.44 14.14 -5.75
N LYS A 129 6.67 13.76 -6.15
CA LYS A 129 7.32 14.16 -7.40
C LYS A 129 8.32 13.10 -7.85
N GLY A 130 8.81 13.20 -9.09
CA GLY A 130 9.97 12.42 -9.51
C GLY A 130 11.19 12.59 -8.58
N LEU A 131 12.04 11.58 -8.53
CA LEU A 131 13.21 11.60 -7.65
C LEU A 131 14.39 12.38 -8.23
N LEU A 132 14.54 12.42 -9.55
CA LEU A 132 15.68 13.02 -10.23
C LEU A 132 15.34 14.41 -10.77
N PRO A 133 16.19 15.43 -10.57
CA PRO A 133 16.04 16.72 -11.23
C PRO A 133 16.47 16.66 -12.70
N ASP A 134 15.81 17.44 -13.56
CA ASP A 134 16.33 17.79 -14.89
C ASP A 134 16.98 19.19 -14.91
N ASP A 135 17.54 19.57 -16.06
CA ASP A 135 18.24 20.86 -16.23
C ASP A 135 17.30 22.08 -16.20
N PHE A 136 15.99 21.85 -16.26
CA PHE A 136 14.94 22.89 -16.27
C PHE A 136 14.22 23.03 -14.92
N GLY A 137 14.65 22.27 -13.91
CA GLY A 137 14.04 22.28 -12.58
C GLY A 137 12.81 21.38 -12.44
N ASN A 138 12.44 20.62 -13.47
CA ASN A 138 11.43 19.57 -13.35
C ASN A 138 12.02 18.34 -12.65
N ARG A 139 11.15 17.38 -12.33
CA ARG A 139 11.54 16.12 -11.73
C ARG A 139 10.99 14.92 -12.48
N TYR A 140 11.81 13.90 -12.70
CA TYR A 140 11.46 12.67 -13.39
C TYR A 140 11.91 11.42 -12.60
N GLY A 141 11.53 10.24 -13.08
CA GLY A 141 11.76 8.97 -12.38
C GLY A 141 10.86 8.87 -11.15
N TYR A 142 9.62 8.45 -11.35
CA TYR A 142 8.58 8.36 -10.32
C TYR A 142 8.34 6.88 -9.95
N PRO A 143 9.04 6.32 -8.95
CA PRO A 143 9.06 4.88 -8.69
C PRO A 143 7.97 4.45 -7.71
N ALA A 144 6.71 4.77 -8.01
CA ALA A 144 5.62 4.53 -7.08
C ALA A 144 5.40 3.05 -6.75
N SER A 145 5.51 2.17 -7.75
CA SER A 145 5.42 0.71 -7.52
C SER A 145 6.58 0.19 -6.65
N MET A 146 7.78 0.75 -6.76
CA MET A 146 8.90 0.38 -5.87
C MET A 146 8.66 0.82 -4.42
N ALA A 147 8.09 2.02 -4.23
CA ALA A 147 7.70 2.50 -2.91
C ALA A 147 6.55 1.65 -2.32
N ALA A 148 5.56 1.28 -3.14
CA ALA A 148 4.47 0.40 -2.74
C ALA A 148 4.96 -1.00 -2.36
N LEU A 149 5.89 -1.58 -3.13
CA LEU A 149 6.53 -2.86 -2.81
C LEU A 149 7.34 -2.79 -1.51
N PHE A 150 8.05 -1.68 -1.26
CA PHE A 150 8.73 -1.48 0.01
C PHE A 150 7.75 -1.47 1.19
N ILE A 151 6.62 -0.76 1.07
CA ILE A 151 5.56 -0.77 2.09
C ILE A 151 4.95 -2.16 2.23
N TYR A 152 4.66 -2.84 1.12
CA TYR A 152 4.14 -4.20 1.14
C TYR A 152 5.04 -5.14 1.93
N TYR A 153 6.36 -5.13 1.71
CA TYR A 153 7.28 -5.97 2.48
C TYR A 153 7.30 -5.61 3.97
N GLY A 154 7.24 -4.32 4.31
CA GLY A 154 7.12 -3.90 5.71
C GLY A 154 5.88 -4.51 6.37
N LEU A 155 4.71 -4.40 5.71
CA LEU A 155 3.47 -5.01 6.20
C LEU A 155 3.56 -6.54 6.26
N LYS A 156 4.08 -7.17 5.21
CA LYS A 156 4.22 -8.63 5.12
C LYS A 156 5.06 -9.18 6.28
N PHE A 157 6.22 -8.58 6.54
CA PHE A 157 7.10 -9.06 7.61
C PHE A 157 6.43 -8.98 8.97
N THR A 158 5.76 -7.87 9.28
CA THR A 158 5.02 -7.72 10.53
C THR A 158 3.82 -8.68 10.61
N ILE A 159 3.10 -8.92 9.51
CA ILE A 159 2.01 -9.91 9.47
C ILE A 159 2.56 -11.33 9.73
N ASP A 160 3.65 -11.69 9.08
CA ASP A 160 4.28 -13.00 9.24
C ASP A 160 4.79 -13.21 10.67
N GLU A 161 5.37 -12.19 11.30
CA GLU A 161 5.74 -12.19 12.72
C GLU A 161 4.52 -12.42 13.62
N ILE A 162 3.42 -11.70 13.39
CA ILE A 162 2.17 -11.87 14.14
C ILE A 162 1.64 -13.30 14.00
N PHE A 163 1.62 -13.87 12.78
CA PHE A 163 1.17 -15.24 12.58
C PHE A 163 2.06 -16.27 13.27
N ALA A 164 3.37 -16.04 13.30
CA ALA A 164 4.32 -16.93 13.99
C ALA A 164 4.16 -16.93 15.52
N GLU A 165 3.65 -15.85 16.13
CA GLU A 165 3.36 -15.81 17.57
C GLU A 165 2.15 -16.70 17.98
N TYR A 166 1.28 -17.05 17.02
CA TYR A 166 0.08 -17.85 17.25
C TYR A 166 0.23 -19.33 16.85
N GLU A 167 1.38 -19.75 16.33
CA GLU A 167 1.73 -21.16 16.05
C GLU A 167 2.40 -21.85 17.24
#